data_AF-A0A955G6P1-F1
#
_entry.id   AF-A0A955G6P1-F1
#
_cell.length_a   1.000
_cell.length_b   1.000
_cell.length_c   1.000
_cell.angle_alpha   90.00
_cell.angle_beta   90.00
_cell.angle_gamma   90.00
#
_symmetry.space_group_name_H-M   'P 1'
#
loop_
_entity.id
_entity.type
_entity.pdbx_description
1 polymer ?
#
loop_
_entity_poly.entity_id
_entity_poly.type
_entity_poly.pdbx_seq_one_letter_code
_entity_poly.pdbx_strand_id
1 'polypeptide(L)'
;MANYRSIGPVFRIIALDPGGTTGWATYSAFRDPRLRKFDYGQIGPEEHHLELFNFLGLQQVEDTQVVCESFEYRNTSRAGLVLVSKEYIGITKLFCLERDIRYTEQTASMAKAFVKDSHIKKLGLWSSKDNHAMDAMRHLLRYITCGPMKDTSLARQLLNAAWR
;
A
#
# COMPACT_ATOMS: atom_id res chain seq x y z
N MET A 1 35.23 1.98 -13.18
CA MET A 1 34.22 1.03 -12.67
C MET A 1 32.92 1.78 -12.47
N ALA A 2 31.92 1.55 -13.32
CA ALA A 2 30.62 2.20 -13.19
C ALA A 2 29.91 1.70 -11.93
N ASN A 3 29.50 2.62 -11.07
CA ASN A 3 28.80 2.34 -9.82
C ASN A 3 27.39 1.81 -10.15
N TYR A 4 27.22 0.49 -10.20
CA TYR A 4 25.94 -0.19 -10.47
C TYR A 4 24.84 0.05 -9.41
N ARG A 5 25.11 0.86 -8.38
CA ARG A 5 24.15 1.21 -7.31
C ARG A 5 23.01 2.16 -7.75
N SER A 6 22.88 2.49 -9.04
CA SER A 6 22.07 3.63 -9.50
C SER A 6 20.75 3.32 -10.23
N ILE A 7 20.30 2.06 -10.33
CA ILE A 7 19.15 1.72 -11.21
C ILE A 7 17.84 1.47 -10.44
N GLY A 8 17.92 1.13 -9.15
CA GLY A 8 16.74 0.81 -8.32
C GLY A 8 16.07 2.03 -7.66
N PRO A 9 14.82 1.89 -7.19
CA PRO A 9 14.20 2.90 -6.34
C PRO A 9 14.95 3.01 -5.01
N VAL A 10 15.03 4.23 -4.48
CA VAL A 10 15.67 4.51 -3.18
C VAL A 10 14.66 4.68 -2.06
N PHE A 11 13.42 5.00 -2.43
CA PHE A 11 12.30 5.18 -1.51
C PHE A 11 11.10 4.40 -2.03
N ARG A 12 10.42 3.66 -1.14
CA ARG A 12 9.18 2.97 -1.46
C ARG A 12 8.18 2.99 -0.32
N ILE A 13 6.93 3.21 -0.68
CA ILE A 13 5.79 2.93 0.18
C ILE A 13 5.09 1.68 -0.36
N ILE A 14 4.79 0.74 0.53
CA ILE A 14 4.00 -0.45 0.23
C ILE A 14 2.69 -0.33 1.01
N ALA A 15 1.56 -0.29 0.31
CA ALA A 15 0.23 -0.29 0.90
C ALA A 15 -0.39 -1.67 0.74
N LEU A 16 -1.00 -2.18 1.81
CA LEU A 16 -1.67 -3.49 1.85
C LEU A 16 -3.12 -3.36 2.30
N ASP A 17 -4.01 -4.11 1.65
CA ASP A 17 -5.38 -4.41 2.06
C ASP A 17 -5.50 -5.92 2.30
N PRO A 18 -5.27 -6.42 3.54
CA PRO A 18 -5.21 -7.86 3.80
C PRO A 18 -6.59 -8.52 3.95
N GLY A 19 -6.80 -9.65 3.28
CA GLY A 19 -8.03 -10.42 3.31
C GLY A 19 -7.84 -11.83 2.75
N GLY A 20 -8.93 -12.51 2.40
CA GLY A 20 -8.83 -13.78 1.65
C GLY A 20 -7.99 -13.63 0.37
N THR A 21 -8.09 -12.46 -0.27
CA THR A 21 -7.14 -11.95 -1.24
C THR A 21 -6.51 -10.68 -0.66
N THR A 22 -5.19 -10.56 -0.69
CA THR A 22 -4.48 -9.35 -0.26
C THR A 22 -4.24 -8.44 -1.45
N GLY A 23 -4.84 -7.24 -1.41
CA GLY A 23 -4.52 -6.18 -2.35
C GLY A 23 -3.21 -5.49 -1.97
N TRP A 24 -2.42 -5.07 -2.96
CA TRP A 24 -1.25 -4.24 -2.73
C TRP A 24 -1.15 -3.08 -3.73
N ALA A 25 -0.54 -1.98 -3.28
CA ALA A 25 -0.16 -0.86 -4.11
C ALA A 25 1.18 -0.30 -3.65
N THR A 26 2.01 0.18 -4.57
CA THR A 26 3.29 0.81 -4.23
C THR A 26 3.45 2.18 -4.85
N TYR A 27 4.19 3.04 -4.15
CA TYR A 27 4.79 4.23 -4.72
C TYR A 27 6.31 4.11 -4.61
N SER A 28 7.02 4.29 -5.72
CA SER A 28 8.48 4.22 -5.79
C SER A 28 9.07 5.56 -6.25
N ALA A 29 10.07 6.07 -5.54
CA ALA A 29 10.88 7.19 -5.98
C ALA A 29 12.34 6.76 -6.17
N PHE A 30 12.96 7.33 -7.21
CA PHE A 30 14.32 7.00 -7.63
C PHE A 30 15.25 8.18 -7.36
N ARG A 31 16.57 7.96 -7.48
CA ARG A 31 17.55 9.06 -7.37
C ARG A 31 17.32 10.13 -8.42
N ASP A 32 16.88 9.75 -9.63
CA ASP A 32 16.35 10.70 -10.59
C ASP A 32 14.93 11.11 -10.16
N PRO A 33 14.71 12.37 -9.74
CA PRO A 33 13.42 12.80 -9.21
C PRO A 33 12.29 12.83 -10.25
N ARG A 34 12.63 12.73 -11.54
CA ARG A 34 11.68 12.61 -12.67
C ARG A 34 11.11 11.20 -12.78
N LEU A 35 11.81 10.21 -12.23
CA LEU A 35 11.35 8.82 -12.22
C LEU A 35 10.57 8.57 -10.93
N ARG A 36 9.27 8.32 -11.11
CA ARG A 36 8.33 7.95 -10.06
C ARG A 36 7.40 6.90 -10.64
N LYS A 37 7.09 5.87 -9.87
CA LYS A 37 6.20 4.80 -10.33
C LYS A 37 5.15 4.49 -9.27
N PHE A 38 3.91 4.40 -9.72
CA PHE A 38 2.85 3.70 -9.00
C PHE A 38 2.70 2.31 -9.60
N ASP A 39 2.50 1.31 -8.75
CA ASP A 39 2.25 -0.07 -9.16
C ASP A 39 1.21 -0.68 -8.24
N TYR A 40 0.53 -1.74 -8.68
CA TYR A 40 -0.50 -2.40 -7.88
C TYR A 40 -0.77 -3.83 -8.37
N GLY A 41 -1.37 -4.62 -7.49
CA GLY A 41 -1.75 -5.99 -7.80
C GLY A 41 -2.42 -6.68 -6.62
N GLN A 42 -2.53 -8.00 -6.69
CA GLN A 42 -3.18 -8.82 -5.68
C GLN A 42 -2.41 -10.13 -5.46
N ILE A 43 -2.58 -10.72 -4.29
CA ILE A 43 -2.02 -12.00 -3.86
C ILE A 43 -3.16 -12.86 -3.28
N GLY A 44 -3.24 -14.14 -3.60
CA GLY A 44 -4.38 -15.02 -3.28
C GLY A 44 -5.22 -15.38 -4.50
N PRO A 45 -6.38 -16.04 -4.34
CA PRO A 45 -7.19 -16.17 -3.12
C PRO A 45 -6.83 -17.34 -2.20
N GLU A 46 -5.91 -18.22 -2.62
CA GLU A 46 -5.42 -19.31 -1.78
C GLU A 46 -4.59 -18.78 -0.60
N GLU A 47 -4.27 -19.63 0.38
CA GLU A 47 -3.38 -19.28 1.48
C GLU A 47 -2.02 -18.78 0.94
N HIS A 48 -1.63 -17.56 1.33
CA HIS A 48 -0.52 -16.86 0.69
C HIS A 48 0.45 -16.19 1.68
N HIS A 49 0.62 -16.76 2.88
CA HIS A 49 1.53 -16.23 3.91
C HIS A 49 2.97 -16.09 3.40
N LEU A 50 3.50 -17.15 2.78
CA LEU A 50 4.86 -17.16 2.25
C LEU A 50 5.00 -16.22 1.04
N GLU A 51 3.98 -16.17 0.18
CA GLU A 51 3.98 -15.26 -0.97
C GLU A 51 3.98 -13.79 -0.54
N LEU A 52 3.17 -13.43 0.47
CA LEU A 52 3.17 -12.10 1.07
C LEU A 52 4.54 -11.75 1.67
N PHE A 53 5.14 -12.67 2.45
CA PHE A 53 6.46 -12.45 3.04
C PHE A 53 7.54 -12.24 1.97
N ASN A 54 7.55 -13.09 0.93
CA ASN A 54 8.47 -12.97 -0.19
C ASN A 54 8.24 -11.68 -0.99
N PHE A 55 6.98 -11.30 -1.22
CA PHE A 55 6.62 -10.05 -1.87
C PHE A 55 7.18 -8.85 -1.10
N LEU A 56 7.00 -8.79 0.22
CA LEU A 56 7.56 -7.74 1.07
C LEU A 56 9.08 -7.67 0.94
N GLY A 57 9.78 -8.81 0.94
CA GLY A 57 11.21 -8.89 0.72
C GLY A 57 11.65 -8.38 -0.66
N LEU A 58 10.93 -8.75 -1.72
CA LEU A 58 11.20 -8.30 -3.09
C LEU A 58 10.90 -6.81 -3.30
N GLN A 59 9.93 -6.27 -2.56
CA GLN A 59 9.60 -4.85 -2.62
C GLN A 59 10.54 -3.99 -1.77
N GLN A 60 11.29 -4.54 -0.83
CA GLN A 60 12.15 -3.76 0.05
C GLN A 60 13.25 -3.01 -0.74
N VAL A 61 13.43 -1.74 -0.40
CA VAL A 61 14.51 -0.84 -0.85
C VAL A 61 15.15 -0.14 0.35
N GLU A 62 16.14 0.73 0.10
CA GLU A 62 16.89 1.48 1.11
C GLU A 62 15.98 2.19 2.13
N ASP A 63 15.04 3.02 1.68
CA ASP A 63 14.01 3.63 2.52
C ASP A 63 12.63 3.03 2.19
N THR A 64 12.21 2.05 2.97
CA THR A 64 10.91 1.39 2.82
C THR A 64 9.96 1.80 3.94
N GLN A 65 8.72 2.09 3.59
CA GLN A 65 7.62 2.30 4.53
C GLN A 65 6.44 1.42 4.16
N VAL A 66 5.75 0.89 5.16
CA VAL A 66 4.59 0.02 4.97
C VAL A 66 3.36 0.65 5.61
N VAL A 67 2.29 0.75 4.83
CA VAL A 67 0.94 1.10 5.30
C VAL A 67 0.01 -0.09 5.11
N CYS A 68 -0.83 -0.37 6.10
CA CYS A 68 -1.68 -1.55 6.07
C CYS A 68 -3.10 -1.19 6.55
N GLU A 69 -4.12 -1.76 5.90
CA GLU A 69 -5.47 -1.71 6.45
C GLU A 69 -5.49 -2.41 7.82
N SER A 70 -6.05 -1.73 8.83
CA SER A 70 -6.29 -2.32 10.15
C SER A 70 -7.54 -3.17 10.11
N PHE A 71 -7.48 -4.38 10.66
CA PHE A 71 -8.68 -5.20 10.83
C PHE A 71 -9.65 -4.57 11.85
N GLU A 72 -10.88 -4.32 11.40
CA GLU A 72 -12.00 -3.87 12.23
C GLU A 72 -13.01 -5.02 12.44
N TYR A 73 -13.26 -5.38 13.69
CA TYR A 73 -14.31 -6.35 14.01
C TYR A 73 -15.69 -5.69 13.85
N ARG A 74 -16.49 -6.18 12.89
CA ARG A 74 -17.88 -5.76 12.71
C ARG A 74 -18.81 -6.80 13.31
N ASN A 75 -19.50 -6.43 14.40
CA ASN A 75 -20.34 -7.31 15.21
C ASN A 75 -21.67 -7.75 14.54
N THR A 76 -21.73 -7.76 13.21
CA THR A 76 -22.98 -7.83 12.44
C THR A 76 -23.23 -9.17 11.73
N SER A 77 -22.30 -10.13 11.74
CA SER A 77 -22.51 -11.45 11.13
C SER A 77 -22.25 -12.58 12.12
N ARG A 78 -23.33 -13.21 12.61
CA ARG A 78 -23.34 -14.32 13.58
C ARG A 78 -22.83 -15.67 13.03
N ALA A 79 -22.19 -15.72 11.86
CA ALA A 79 -21.51 -16.91 11.36
C ALA A 79 -20.31 -16.52 10.48
N GLY A 80 -19.14 -17.11 10.76
CA GLY A 80 -17.94 -17.02 9.91
C GLY A 80 -17.09 -15.75 10.11
N LEU A 81 -16.59 -15.50 11.32
CA LEU A 81 -15.56 -14.48 11.51
C LEU A 81 -14.28 -14.92 10.76
N VAL A 82 -14.01 -14.29 9.62
CA VAL A 82 -12.81 -14.55 8.83
C VAL A 82 -11.66 -13.75 9.45
N LEU A 83 -10.77 -14.46 10.15
CA LEU A 83 -9.62 -13.87 10.86
C LEU A 83 -8.33 -13.84 10.03
N VAL A 84 -8.35 -14.34 8.80
CA VAL A 84 -7.16 -14.46 7.94
C VAL A 84 -6.41 -13.12 7.76
N SER A 85 -7.13 -12.00 7.71
CA SER A 85 -6.52 -10.66 7.66
C SER A 85 -5.58 -10.41 8.85
N LYS A 86 -5.89 -10.91 10.06
CA LYS A 86 -5.03 -10.76 11.23
C LYS A 86 -3.72 -11.53 11.09
N GLU A 87 -3.74 -12.69 10.43
CA GLU A 87 -2.55 -13.50 10.19
C GLU A 87 -1.61 -12.77 9.22
N TYR A 88 -2.14 -12.26 8.10
CA TYR A 88 -1.37 -11.45 7.14
C TYR A 88 -0.87 -10.12 7.72
N ILE A 89 -1.66 -9.45 8.57
CA ILE A 89 -1.21 -8.29 9.35
C ILE A 89 -0.04 -8.70 10.27
N GLY A 90 -0.12 -9.87 10.90
CA GLY A 90 0.93 -10.42 11.76
C GLY A 90 2.25 -10.62 11.01
N ILE A 91 2.21 -11.26 9.83
CA ILE A 91 3.38 -11.43 8.95
C ILE A 91 3.98 -10.08 8.57
N THR A 92 3.14 -9.11 8.18
CA THR A 92 3.59 -7.78 7.80
C THR A 92 4.27 -7.06 8.97
N LYS A 93 3.69 -7.13 10.17
CA LYS A 93 4.26 -6.55 11.39
C LYS A 93 5.59 -7.18 11.75
N LEU A 94 5.67 -8.50 11.71
CA LEU A 94 6.92 -9.23 11.99
C LEU A 94 8.01 -8.81 11.01
N PHE A 95 7.71 -8.79 9.70
CA PHE A 95 8.64 -8.36 8.67
C PHE A 95 9.15 -6.93 8.92
N CYS A 96 8.25 -6.01 9.27
CA CYS A 96 8.61 -4.63 9.52
C CYS A 96 9.45 -4.47 10.79
N LEU A 97 9.09 -5.18 11.87
CA LEU A 97 9.79 -5.14 13.14
C LEU A 97 11.22 -5.69 13.02
N GLU A 98 11.39 -6.82 12.34
CA GLU A 98 12.70 -7.45 12.12
C GLU A 98 13.68 -6.54 11.36
N ARG A 99 13.15 -5.72 10.43
CA ARG A 99 13.94 -4.90 9.49
C ARG A 99 13.99 -3.41 9.83
N ASP A 100 13.45 -3.01 10.98
CA ASP A 100 13.30 -1.60 11.38
C ASP A 100 12.59 -0.73 10.32
N ILE A 101 11.57 -1.31 9.67
CA ILE A 101 10.76 -0.64 8.65
C ILE A 101 9.57 0.05 9.33
N ARG A 102 9.33 1.32 8.96
CA ARG A 102 8.17 2.05 9.47
C ARG A 102 6.88 1.38 9.02
N TYR A 103 6.08 0.97 10.00
CA TYR A 103 4.74 0.41 9.80
C TYR A 103 3.67 1.40 10.26
N THR A 104 2.59 1.55 9.50
CA THR A 104 1.44 2.39 9.86
C THR A 104 0.13 1.70 9.51
N GLU A 105 -0.80 1.70 10.45
CA GLU A 105 -2.15 1.18 10.20
C GLU A 105 -3.11 2.31 9.81
N GLN A 106 -4.11 1.98 9.00
CA GLN A 106 -5.22 2.85 8.63
C GLN A 106 -6.52 2.04 8.63
N THR A 107 -7.61 2.60 9.15
CA THR A 107 -8.92 1.94 9.02
C THR A 107 -9.44 2.03 7.59
N ALA A 108 -10.29 1.07 7.20
CA ALA A 108 -10.99 1.10 5.91
C ALA A 108 -11.71 2.45 5.70
N SER A 109 -12.36 2.95 6.76
CA SER A 109 -13.10 4.21 6.74
C SER A 109 -12.20 5.41 6.47
N MET A 110 -10.99 5.47 7.06
CA MET A 110 -10.04 6.57 6.82
C MET A 110 -9.62 6.70 5.36
N ALA A 111 -9.40 5.57 4.68
CA ALA A 111 -9.00 5.55 3.28
C ALA A 111 -10.19 5.79 2.34
N LYS A 112 -11.28 5.03 2.51
CA LYS A 112 -12.45 5.03 1.62
C LYS A 112 -13.27 6.33 1.71
N ALA A 113 -13.29 6.99 2.86
CA ALA A 113 -13.99 8.28 2.99
C ALA A 113 -13.27 9.41 2.22
N PHE A 114 -11.93 9.36 2.14
CA PHE A 114 -11.14 10.43 1.54
C PHE A 114 -10.80 10.15 0.06
N VAL A 115 -10.42 8.92 -0.27
CA VAL A 115 -10.00 8.50 -1.61
C VAL A 115 -11.14 7.75 -2.30
N LYS A 116 -11.79 8.43 -3.23
CA LYS A 116 -12.88 7.90 -4.05
C LYS A 116 -12.35 7.35 -5.37
N ASP A 117 -13.11 6.48 -6.01
CA ASP A 117 -12.81 5.93 -7.34
C ASP A 117 -12.56 7.02 -8.38
N SER A 118 -13.33 8.11 -8.30
CA SER A 118 -13.16 9.27 -9.16
C SER A 118 -11.76 9.88 -9.05
N HIS A 119 -11.17 9.89 -7.86
CA HIS A 119 -9.82 10.40 -7.64
C HIS A 119 -8.79 9.46 -8.28
N ILE A 120 -8.89 8.16 -8.05
CA ILE A 120 -7.98 7.16 -8.62
C ILE A 120 -8.06 7.18 -10.15
N LYS A 121 -9.27 7.31 -10.72
CA LYS A 121 -9.50 7.44 -12.17
C LYS A 121 -8.85 8.70 -12.74
N LYS A 122 -9.01 9.87 -12.10
CA LYS A 122 -8.35 11.12 -12.53
C LYS A 122 -6.82 11.01 -12.54
N LEU A 123 -6.24 10.20 -11.64
CA LEU A 123 -4.81 9.93 -11.61
C LEU A 123 -4.34 8.89 -12.65
N GLY A 124 -5.26 8.27 -13.39
CA GLY A 124 -4.92 7.19 -14.34
C GLY A 124 -4.48 5.89 -13.67
N LEU A 125 -4.80 5.69 -12.38
CA LEU A 125 -4.35 4.54 -11.59
C LEU A 125 -5.44 3.47 -11.42
N TRP A 126 -6.59 3.63 -12.07
CA TRP A 126 -7.76 2.79 -11.86
C TRP A 126 -7.73 1.50 -12.67
N SER A 127 -8.01 0.38 -12.02
CA SER A 127 -8.35 -0.90 -12.65
C SER A 127 -9.67 -1.42 -12.10
N SER A 128 -10.62 -1.76 -12.99
CA SER A 128 -11.89 -2.41 -12.60
C SER A 128 -11.76 -3.91 -12.39
N LYS A 129 -10.64 -4.52 -12.79
CA LYS A 129 -10.38 -5.95 -12.61
C LYS A 129 -9.81 -6.25 -11.24
N ASP A 130 -9.19 -5.25 -10.60
CA ASP A 130 -8.37 -5.43 -9.41
C ASP A 130 -8.94 -4.70 -8.18
N ASN A 131 -10.16 -5.06 -7.75
CA ASN A 131 -10.85 -4.36 -6.65
C ASN A 131 -10.05 -4.26 -5.33
N HIS A 132 -9.38 -5.35 -4.90
CA HIS A 132 -8.53 -5.34 -3.70
C HIS A 132 -7.29 -4.46 -3.88
N ALA A 133 -6.70 -4.45 -5.07
CA ALA A 133 -5.59 -3.57 -5.39
C ALA A 133 -6.02 -2.09 -5.33
N MET A 134 -7.26 -1.79 -5.72
CA MET A 134 -7.81 -0.43 -5.59
C MET A 134 -8.03 -0.04 -4.12
N ASP A 135 -8.42 -0.98 -3.25
CA ASP A 135 -8.51 -0.72 -1.81
C ASP A 135 -7.12 -0.41 -1.22
N ALA A 136 -6.10 -1.19 -1.57
CA ALA A 136 -4.71 -0.87 -1.21
C ALA A 136 -4.25 0.49 -1.79
N MET A 137 -4.64 0.82 -3.03
CA MET A 137 -4.34 2.13 -3.64
C MET A 137 -4.99 3.29 -2.88
N ARG A 138 -6.21 3.10 -2.33
CA ARG A 138 -6.84 4.10 -1.45
C ARG A 138 -5.99 4.34 -0.20
N HIS A 139 -5.49 3.29 0.43
CA HIS A 139 -4.59 3.40 1.57
C HIS A 139 -3.28 4.12 1.23
N LEU A 140 -2.66 3.76 0.08
CA LEU A 140 -1.45 4.42 -0.41
C LEU A 140 -1.66 5.93 -0.60
N LEU A 141 -2.69 6.33 -1.34
CA LEU A 141 -2.96 7.73 -1.63
C LEU A 141 -3.33 8.50 -0.35
N ARG A 142 -4.09 7.88 0.56
CA ARG A 142 -4.42 8.45 1.87
C ARG A 142 -3.18 8.65 2.75
N TYR A 143 -2.23 7.73 2.71
CA TYR A 143 -0.96 7.85 3.42
C TYR A 143 -0.13 9.02 2.87
N ILE A 144 -0.03 9.15 1.56
CA ILE A 144 0.75 10.21 0.91
C ILE A 144 0.12 11.58 1.18
N THR A 145 -1.20 11.71 0.99
CA THR A 145 -1.88 13.02 0.98
C THR A 145 -2.26 13.54 2.37
N CYS A 146 -2.51 12.66 3.33
CA CYS A 146 -2.97 13.05 4.66
C CYS A 146 -2.12 12.47 5.81
N GLY A 147 -1.15 11.62 5.49
CA GLY A 147 -0.25 11.01 6.47
C GLY A 147 1.07 11.76 6.62
N PRO A 148 2.16 11.05 6.95
CA PRO A 148 3.49 11.65 7.17
C PRO A 148 4.06 12.41 5.97
N MET A 149 3.55 12.18 4.76
CA MET A 149 4.02 12.83 3.54
C MET A 149 3.16 14.02 3.09
N LYS A 150 2.17 14.45 3.88
CA LYS A 150 1.20 15.49 3.49
C LYS A 150 1.83 16.81 3.02
N ASP A 151 3.00 17.16 3.55
CA ASP A 151 3.69 18.43 3.27
C ASP A 151 4.67 18.33 2.08
N THR A 152 4.76 17.17 1.44
CA THR A 152 5.62 16.93 0.29
C THR A 152 5.04 17.54 -0.99
N SER A 153 5.91 17.79 -1.98
CA SER A 153 5.47 18.21 -3.32
C SER A 153 4.60 17.16 -3.99
N LEU A 154 4.85 15.86 -3.74
CA LEU A 154 4.04 14.76 -4.25
C LEU A 154 2.59 14.84 -3.76
N ALA A 155 2.39 15.01 -2.46
CA ALA A 155 1.04 15.13 -1.88
C ALA A 155 0.25 16.28 -2.53
N ARG A 156 0.88 17.44 -2.68
CA ARG A 156 0.26 18.61 -3.34
C ARG A 156 -0.07 18.34 -4.81
N GLN A 157 0.82 17.68 -5.54
CA GLN A 157 0.59 17.31 -6.94
C GLN A 157 -0.61 16.38 -7.09
N LEU A 158 -0.69 15.33 -6.27
CA LEU A 158 -1.82 14.38 -6.28
C LEU A 158 -3.14 15.06 -5.94
N LEU A 159 -3.16 15.91 -4.91
CA LEU A 159 -4.35 16.67 -4.52
C LEU A 159 -4.80 17.61 -5.64
N ASN A 160 -3.89 18.33 -6.27
CA ASN A 160 -4.24 19.24 -7.38
C ASN A 160 -4.75 18.50 -8.62
N ALA A 161 -4.22 17.31 -8.90
CA ALA A 161 -4.60 16.52 -10.08
C ALA A 161 -5.97 15.84 -9.92
N ALA A 162 -6.37 15.45 -8.70
CA ALA A 162 -7.52 14.58 -8.51
C ALA A 162 -8.61 15.08 -7.54
N TRP A 163 -8.28 15.98 -6.60
CA TRP A 163 -9.22 16.52 -5.60
C TRP A 163 -9.75 17.93 -5.95
N ARG A 164 -9.29 18.50 -7.06
CA ARG A 164 -9.92 19.65 -7.72
C ARG A 164 -10.85 19.14 -8.83
#